data_AF-A0A0P8ZL20-F1
#
_entry.id   AF-A0A0P8ZL20-F1
#
_cell.length_a   1.000
_cell.length_b   1.000
_cell.length_c   1.000
_cell.angle_alpha   90.00
_cell.angle_beta   90.00
_cell.angle_gamma   90.00
#
_symmetry.space_group_name_H-M   'P 1'
#
loop_
_entity.id
_entity.type
_entity.pdbx_description
1 polymer ?
#
loop_
_entity_poly.entity_id
_entity_poly.type
_entity_poly.pdbx_seq_one_letter_code
_entity_poly.pdbx_strand_id
1 'polypeptide(L)'
;MNAKVLAFMNQLSKNMADPEIMLPIKNEEEISSMDAAIKETPQKYNKLFQSTLQGGISSNMERVFSKDLIIRMNYNGEYGKISLRKYANICIIDLAGRTHV
;
A
#
# COMPACT_ATOMS: atom_id res chain seq x y z
N MET A 1 -0.54 -2.09 37.90
CA MET A 1 -0.88 -1.65 36.54
C MET A 1 -2.13 -2.42 36.09
N ASN A 2 -3.17 -1.75 35.60
CA ASN A 2 -4.47 -2.36 35.29
C ASN A 2 -4.45 -3.02 33.89
N ALA A 3 -4.91 -4.27 33.75
CA ALA A 3 -4.93 -5.02 32.50
C ALA A 3 -5.67 -4.30 31.35
N LYS A 4 -6.73 -3.56 31.67
CA LYS A 4 -7.47 -2.75 30.67
C LYS A 4 -6.64 -1.58 30.13
N VAL A 5 -5.85 -0.94 30.99
CA VAL A 5 -4.95 0.15 30.60
C VAL A 5 -3.81 -0.37 29.74
N LEU A 6 -3.24 -1.54 30.07
CA LEU A 6 -2.20 -2.17 29.26
C LEU A 6 -2.73 -2.58 27.87
N ALA A 7 -3.94 -3.13 27.79
CA ALA A 7 -4.58 -3.49 26.52
C ALA A 7 -4.83 -2.25 25.63
N PHE A 8 -5.31 -1.16 26.24
CA PHE A 8 -5.52 0.11 25.53
C PHE A 8 -4.20 0.72 25.03
N MET A 9 -3.15 0.72 25.86
CA MET A 9 -1.82 1.19 25.46
C MET A 9 -1.22 0.34 24.33
N ASN A 10 -1.43 -0.98 24.34
CA ASN A 10 -1.00 -1.87 23.25
C ASN A 10 -1.79 -1.65 21.96
N GLN A 11 -3.09 -1.33 22.03
CA GLN A 11 -3.86 -0.95 20.84
C GLN A 11 -3.41 0.39 20.29
N LEU A 12 -3.14 1.38 21.16
CA LEU A 12 -2.59 2.67 20.76
C LEU A 12 -1.20 2.54 20.12
N SER A 13 -0.30 1.76 20.71
CA SER A 13 1.05 1.56 20.15
C SER A 13 1.00 0.83 18.81
N LYS A 14 0.15 -0.21 18.69
CA LYS A 14 -0.10 -0.90 17.42
C LYS A 14 -0.65 0.04 16.36
N ASN A 15 -1.44 1.05 16.73
CA ASN A 15 -1.98 2.04 15.80
C ASN A 15 -0.99 3.15 15.45
N MET A 16 0.03 3.40 16.28
CA MET A 16 1.06 4.42 16.07
C MET A 16 2.28 3.95 15.28
N ALA A 17 2.53 2.63 15.19
CA ALA A 17 3.61 2.11 14.36
C ALA A 17 3.27 2.28 12.87
N ASP A 18 4.14 2.98 12.14
CA ASP A 18 4.07 3.07 10.69
C ASP A 18 4.24 1.67 10.07
N PRO A 19 3.57 1.37 8.95
CA PRO A 19 3.70 0.08 8.29
C PRO A 19 5.12 -0.10 7.76
N GLU A 20 5.77 -1.20 8.15
CA GLU A 20 7.10 -1.55 7.66
C GLU A 20 6.95 -2.15 6.25
N ILE A 21 6.94 -1.28 5.24
CA ILE A 21 6.86 -1.71 3.83
C ILE A 21 8.27 -1.76 3.24
N MET A 22 8.66 -2.92 2.73
CA MET A 22 9.83 -3.04 1.87
C MET A 22 9.46 -2.69 0.42
N LEU A 23 9.84 -1.50 0.00
CA LEU A 23 9.77 -1.06 -1.40
C LEU A 23 11.15 -1.20 -2.08
N PRO A 24 11.21 -1.44 -3.40
CA PRO A 24 10.08 -1.72 -4.28
C PRO A 24 9.59 -3.16 -4.14
N ILE A 25 8.29 -3.37 -4.35
CA ILE A 25 7.64 -4.68 -4.36
C ILE A 25 8.18 -5.51 -5.53
N LYS A 26 8.49 -6.77 -5.28
CA LYS A 26 9.26 -7.62 -6.22
C LYS A 26 8.42 -8.69 -6.92
N ASN A 27 7.33 -9.13 -6.33
CA ASN A 27 6.51 -10.22 -6.83
C ASN A 27 5.01 -10.04 -6.47
N GLU A 28 4.15 -10.86 -7.08
CA GLU A 28 2.69 -10.81 -6.87
C GLU A 28 2.26 -11.19 -5.45
N GLU A 29 3.04 -12.02 -4.75
CA GLU A 29 2.77 -12.41 -3.36
C GLU A 29 2.90 -11.20 -2.43
N GLU A 30 3.96 -10.42 -2.58
CA GLU A 30 4.18 -9.17 -1.85
C GLU A 30 3.09 -8.13 -2.17
N ILE A 31 2.64 -8.02 -3.44
CA ILE A 31 1.51 -7.14 -3.81
C ILE A 31 0.24 -7.61 -3.10
N SER A 32 -0.03 -8.92 -3.09
CA SER A 32 -1.21 -9.50 -2.44
C SER A 32 -1.20 -9.26 -0.93
N SER A 33 -0.05 -9.43 -0.28
CA SER A 33 0.13 -9.14 1.14
C SER A 33 -0.09 -7.66 1.44
N MET A 34 0.45 -6.76 0.61
CA MET A 34 0.24 -5.33 0.79
C MET A 34 -1.22 -4.92 0.57
N ASP A 35 -1.90 -5.47 -0.43
CA ASP A 35 -3.32 -5.20 -0.70
C ASP A 35 -4.21 -5.64 0.48
N ALA A 36 -3.93 -6.81 1.05
CA ALA A 36 -4.61 -7.29 2.26
C ALA A 36 -4.32 -6.40 3.47
N ALA A 37 -3.07 -5.99 3.68
CA ALA A 37 -2.71 -5.13 4.81
C ALA A 37 -3.30 -3.72 4.70
N ILE A 38 -3.40 -3.19 3.47
CA ILE A 38 -4.12 -1.95 3.19
C ILE A 38 -5.59 -2.08 3.56
N LYS A 39 -6.23 -3.19 3.19
CA LYS A 39 -7.65 -3.44 3.52
C LYS A 39 -7.89 -3.42 5.02
N GLU A 40 -6.97 -3.96 5.82
CA GLU A 40 -7.08 -3.96 7.28
C GLU A 40 -6.86 -2.59 7.91
N THR A 41 -5.91 -1.79 7.39
CA THR A 41 -5.50 -0.52 8.03
C THR A 41 -5.24 0.63 7.04
N PRO A 42 -6.23 1.03 6.21
CA PRO A 42 -6.01 1.91 5.06
C PRO A 42 -5.45 3.29 5.43
N GLN A 43 -5.81 3.80 6.60
CA GLN A 43 -5.39 5.10 7.13
C GLN A 43 -3.84 5.23 7.24
N LYS A 44 -3.17 4.14 7.62
CA LYS A 44 -1.72 4.11 7.81
C LYS A 44 -0.97 4.19 6.50
N TYR A 45 -1.46 3.46 5.52
CA TYR A 45 -0.91 3.44 4.18
C TYR A 45 -1.13 4.79 3.51
N ASN A 46 -2.31 5.42 3.65
CA ASN A 46 -2.55 6.77 3.12
C ASN A 46 -1.45 7.76 3.55
N LYS A 47 -1.08 7.76 4.84
CA LYS A 47 -0.02 8.65 5.35
C LYS A 47 1.35 8.33 4.72
N LEU A 48 1.69 7.05 4.57
CA LEU A 48 2.92 6.62 3.91
C LEU A 48 2.95 7.02 2.42
N PHE A 49 1.86 6.77 1.69
CA PHE A 49 1.74 7.12 0.28
C PHE A 49 1.78 8.65 0.09
N GLN A 50 1.14 9.43 0.96
CA GLN A 50 1.22 10.90 0.93
C GLN A 50 2.63 11.42 1.22
N SER A 51 3.34 10.85 2.20
CA SER A 51 4.67 11.34 2.60
C SER A 51 5.79 10.88 1.65
N THR A 52 5.68 9.67 1.10
CA THR A 52 6.76 9.00 0.38
C THR A 52 6.60 9.05 -1.13
N LEU A 53 5.35 9.13 -1.61
CA LEU A 53 5.00 9.02 -3.03
C LEU A 53 4.19 10.25 -3.42
N GLN A 54 4.83 11.43 -3.36
CA GLN A 54 4.23 12.70 -3.82
C GLN A 54 3.67 12.52 -5.24
N GLY A 55 2.36 12.66 -5.40
CA GLY A 55 1.66 12.42 -6.67
C GLY A 55 1.11 11.00 -6.89
N GLY A 56 1.11 10.15 -5.86
CA GLY A 56 0.53 8.81 -5.89
C GLY A 56 1.44 7.73 -6.48
N ILE A 57 0.95 6.50 -6.47
CA ILE A 57 1.61 5.30 -7.01
C ILE A 57 1.86 5.45 -8.51
N SER A 58 0.90 5.96 -9.28
CA SER A 58 1.07 6.06 -10.74
C SER A 58 2.28 6.90 -11.15
N SER A 59 2.54 7.98 -10.41
CA SER A 59 3.64 8.92 -10.69
C SER A 59 4.98 8.40 -10.16
N ASN A 60 4.93 7.38 -9.29
CA ASN A 60 6.08 6.83 -8.60
C ASN A 60 6.18 5.30 -8.79
N MET A 61 5.64 4.76 -9.90
CA MET A 61 5.56 3.31 -10.15
C MET A 61 6.91 2.61 -9.94
N GLU A 62 8.01 3.20 -10.40
CA GLU A 62 9.37 2.65 -10.25
C GLU A 62 9.89 2.61 -8.80
N ARG A 63 9.28 3.37 -7.90
CA ARG A 63 9.58 3.36 -6.47
C ARG A 63 8.73 2.34 -5.71
N VAL A 64 7.54 2.05 -6.23
CA VAL A 64 6.57 1.14 -5.59
C VAL A 64 6.76 -0.30 -6.06
N PHE A 65 7.03 -0.49 -7.35
CA PHE A 65 7.14 -1.79 -7.98
C PHE A 65 8.50 -1.94 -8.66
N SER A 66 9.04 -3.16 -8.61
CA SER A 66 10.23 -3.53 -9.35
C SER A 66 9.99 -3.38 -10.86
N LYS A 67 11.06 -3.13 -11.61
CA LYS A 67 10.99 -3.01 -13.08
C LYS A 67 10.36 -4.24 -13.72
N ASP A 68 10.66 -5.43 -13.21
CA ASP A 68 10.10 -6.67 -13.75
C ASP A 68 8.58 -6.76 -13.55
N LEU A 69 8.04 -6.25 -12.44
CA LEU A 69 6.59 -6.17 -12.23
C LEU A 69 5.95 -5.13 -13.15
N ILE A 70 6.57 -3.95 -13.29
CA ILE A 70 6.07 -2.89 -14.18
C ILE A 70 5.94 -3.38 -15.63
N ILE A 71 6.88 -4.23 -16.08
CA ILE A 71 6.83 -4.82 -17.42
C ILE A 71 5.71 -5.85 -17.54
N ARG A 72 5.51 -6.68 -16.51
CA ARG A 72 4.56 -7.80 -16.49
C ARG A 72 3.11 -7.40 -16.18
N MET A 73 2.90 -6.21 -15.66
CA MET A 73 1.59 -5.73 -15.21
C MET A 73 1.16 -4.47 -15.97
N ASN A 74 -0.14 -4.27 -16.08
CA ASN A 74 -0.70 -2.97 -16.39
C ASN A 74 -2.06 -2.82 -15.69
N TYR A 75 -2.67 -1.64 -15.78
CA TYR A 75 -3.90 -1.37 -15.05
C TYR A 75 -5.05 -2.32 -15.42
N ASN A 76 -5.22 -2.66 -16.70
CA ASN A 76 -6.37 -3.41 -17.19
C ASN A 76 -6.13 -4.93 -17.36
N GLY A 77 -4.89 -5.38 -17.36
CA GLY A 77 -4.49 -6.74 -17.78
C GLY A 77 -4.45 -6.93 -19.30
N GLU A 78 -4.28 -5.86 -20.07
CA GLU A 78 -4.26 -5.92 -21.53
C GLU A 78 -2.98 -6.61 -22.05
N TYR A 79 -3.07 -7.21 -23.24
CA TYR A 79 -1.95 -7.88 -23.92
C TYR A 79 -1.34 -9.04 -23.13
N GLY A 80 -2.18 -9.79 -22.39
CA GLY A 80 -1.74 -10.94 -21.60
C GLY A 80 -0.98 -10.58 -20.32
N LYS A 81 -0.99 -9.29 -19.93
CA LYS A 81 -0.38 -8.82 -18.68
C LYS A 81 -1.29 -9.07 -17.49
N ILE A 82 -0.70 -9.08 -16.29
CA ILE A 82 -1.47 -9.19 -15.06
C ILE A 82 -2.13 -7.85 -14.76
N SER A 83 -3.44 -7.88 -14.47
CA SER A 83 -4.23 -6.69 -14.15
C SER A 83 -3.98 -6.21 -12.72
N LEU A 84 -3.55 -4.95 -12.57
CA LEU A 84 -3.42 -4.31 -11.25
C LEU A 84 -4.77 -4.12 -10.56
N ARG A 85 -5.89 -4.11 -11.29
CA ARG A 85 -7.24 -4.06 -10.69
C ARG A 85 -7.55 -5.26 -9.79
N LYS A 86 -6.78 -6.36 -9.88
CA LYS A 86 -6.84 -7.47 -8.91
C LYS A 86 -6.51 -7.00 -7.48
N TYR A 87 -5.78 -5.90 -7.34
CA TYR A 87 -5.34 -5.30 -6.09
C TYR A 87 -6.06 -3.98 -5.87
N ALA A 88 -7.37 -4.08 -5.65
CA ALA A 88 -8.26 -2.93 -5.61
C ALA A 88 -7.91 -1.93 -4.49
N ASN A 89 -7.40 -2.40 -3.36
CA ASN A 89 -7.10 -1.55 -2.21
C ASN A 89 -5.87 -0.67 -2.48
N ILE A 90 -4.88 -1.22 -3.19
CA ILE A 90 -3.73 -0.45 -3.71
C ILE A 90 -4.20 0.66 -4.66
N CYS A 91 -5.09 0.33 -5.61
CA CYS A 91 -5.64 1.30 -6.56
C CYS A 91 -6.44 2.43 -5.87
N ILE A 92 -7.23 2.10 -4.85
CA ILE A 92 -8.05 3.07 -4.12
C ILE A 92 -7.17 4.05 -3.34
N ILE A 93 -6.13 3.55 -2.66
CA ILE A 93 -5.20 4.40 -1.92
C ILE A 93 -4.42 5.33 -2.85
N ASP A 94 -4.01 4.86 -4.03
CA ASP A 94 -3.38 5.72 -5.03
C ASP A 94 -4.28 6.91 -5.39
N LEU A 95 -5.56 6.67 -5.65
CA LEU A 95 -6.54 7.72 -5.98
C LEU A 95 -6.74 8.70 -4.81
N ALA A 96 -6.85 8.20 -3.57
CA ALA A 96 -6.96 9.04 -2.38
C ALA A 96 -5.70 9.88 -2.10
N GLY A 97 -4.52 9.37 -2.48
CA GLY A 97 -3.26 10.11 -2.40
C GLY A 97 -3.17 11.27 -3.39
N ARG A 98 -3.94 11.24 -4.49
CA ARG A 98 -3.95 12.30 -5.52
C ARG A 98 -4.91 13.46 -5.23
N THR A 99 -5.89 13.29 -4.35
CA THR A 99 -6.92 14.31 -4.08
C THR A 99 -6.49 15.46 -3.16
N HIS A 100 -5.22 15.51 -2.74
CA HIS A 100 -4.67 16.57 -1.88
C HIS A 100 -3.75 17.57 -2.62
N VAL A 101 -3.92 17.74 -3.94
CA VAL A 101 -3.24 18.79 -4.72
C VAL A 101 -4.09 20.04 -4.77
#